data_AF-A0AAW9K605-F1
#
_entry.id   AF-A0AAW9K605-F1
#
_cell.length_a   1.000
_cell.length_b   1.000
_cell.length_c   1.000
_cell.angle_alpha   90.00
_cell.angle_beta   90.00
_cell.angle_gamma   90.00
#
_symmetry.space_group_name_H-M   'P 1'
#
loop_
_entity.id
_entity.type
_entity.pdbx_description
1 polymer ?
#
loop_
_entity_poly.entity_id
_entity_poly.type
_entity_poly.pdbx_seq_one_letter_code
_entity_poly.pdbx_strand_id
1 'polypeptide(L)'
;MTRFNAEVSSELSFYDNHPSDIASEPFEVEKGRALAANERGLLDKIDDALRTIDDGSYGKCKTWGKDIDKERLEFLPYAVNCIECQDVVSAVKTYNSNKRVVEESVIGTPFVHRAGQHDKDEVGFDEEDSYQAVGRFNEIRNVAEYDYDEDKDDNDYV
;
A
#
# COMPACT_ATOMS: atom_id res chain seq x y z
N MET A 1 22.28 13.43 1.57
CA MET A 1 21.22 14.09 2.35
C MET A 1 20.78 15.32 1.56
N THR A 2 19.50 15.43 1.18
CA THR A 2 18.97 16.68 0.60
C THR A 2 19.00 17.78 1.67
N ARG A 3 19.26 19.04 1.27
CA ARG A 3 19.39 20.20 2.20
C ARG A 3 18.22 20.31 3.18
N PHE A 4 17.00 20.09 2.67
CA PHE A 4 15.77 20.05 3.45
C PHE A 4 15.84 19.10 4.67
N ASN A 5 16.37 17.89 4.49
CA ASN A 5 16.47 16.91 5.59
C ASN A 5 17.52 17.28 6.65
N ALA A 6 18.51 18.10 6.28
CA ALA A 6 19.52 18.59 7.21
C ALA A 6 19.02 19.83 7.97
N GLU A 7 18.27 20.70 7.29
CA GLU A 7 17.60 21.86 7.88
C GLU A 7 16.56 21.40 8.90
N VAL A 8 15.65 20.49 8.55
CA VAL A 8 14.65 19.91 9.47
C VAL A 8 15.27 19.31 10.74
N SER A 9 16.42 18.62 10.61
CA SER A 9 17.13 18.05 11.76
C SER A 9 17.86 19.08 12.63
N SER A 10 18.06 20.30 12.12
CA SER A 10 18.82 21.38 12.76
C SER A 10 17.93 22.51 13.29
N GLU A 11 16.64 22.56 12.95
CA GLU A 11 15.71 23.53 13.47
C GLU A 11 15.31 23.17 14.92
N LEU A 12 15.57 24.08 15.86
CA LEU A 12 15.20 23.92 17.28
C LEU A 12 13.69 24.04 17.55
N SER A 13 12.89 24.43 16.54
CA SER A 13 11.43 24.51 16.61
C SER A 13 10.73 23.15 16.52
N PHE A 14 11.47 22.05 16.29
CA PHE A 14 10.97 20.68 16.19
C PHE A 14 10.47 20.09 17.53
N TYR A 15 10.56 20.85 18.62
CA TYR A 15 9.89 20.54 19.88
C TYR A 15 8.50 21.18 19.89
N ASP A 16 7.56 20.61 19.12
CA ASP A 16 6.13 20.88 19.31
C ASP A 16 5.57 19.96 20.41
N ASN A 17 4.73 20.51 21.29
CA ASN A 17 4.21 19.83 22.49
C ASN A 17 2.99 18.94 22.21
N HIS A 18 2.58 18.77 20.95
CA HIS A 18 1.46 17.92 20.56
C HIS A 18 1.95 16.57 20.01
N PRO A 19 1.72 15.44 20.70
CA PRO A 19 2.27 14.14 20.33
C PRO A 19 1.78 13.63 18.96
N SER A 20 0.70 14.19 18.42
CA SER A 20 0.17 13.84 17.09
C SER A 20 0.97 14.44 15.94
N ASP A 21 1.57 15.62 16.11
CA ASP A 21 2.32 16.30 15.04
C ASP A 21 3.75 15.76 14.92
N ILE A 22 4.30 15.24 16.03
CA ILE A 22 5.60 14.57 16.10
C ILE A 22 5.67 13.32 15.20
N ALA A 23 4.55 12.68 14.87
CA ALA A 23 4.54 11.45 14.07
C ALA A 23 4.52 11.71 12.55
N SER A 24 3.93 12.82 12.10
CA SER A 24 3.72 13.11 10.68
C SER A 24 5.01 13.55 9.98
N GLU A 25 5.80 14.40 10.63
CA GLU A 25 7.04 14.93 10.08
C GLU A 25 8.12 13.86 9.78
N PRO A 26 8.45 12.91 10.69
CA PRO A 26 9.43 11.87 10.39
C PRO A 26 8.93 10.93 9.28
N PHE A 27 7.62 10.70 9.18
CA PHE A 27 7.02 9.93 8.10
C PHE A 27 7.24 10.61 6.74
N GLU A 28 7.04 11.92 6.63
CA GLU A 28 7.28 12.67 5.40
C GLU A 28 8.77 12.68 5.01
N VAL A 29 9.67 12.82 5.99
CA VAL A 29 11.12 12.72 5.78
C VAL A 29 11.51 11.33 5.26
N GLU A 30 10.99 10.27 5.86
CA GLU A 30 11.27 8.90 5.45
C GLU A 30 10.71 8.59 4.06
N LYS A 31 9.50 9.06 3.76
CA LYS A 31 8.91 9.00 2.42
C LYS A 31 9.80 9.68 1.39
N GLY A 32 10.28 10.90 1.67
CA GLY A 32 11.21 11.62 0.80
C GLY A 32 12.52 10.86 0.58
N ARG A 33 13.07 10.24 1.63
CA ARG A 33 14.27 9.39 1.53
C ARG A 33 14.04 8.16 0.67
N ALA A 34 12.91 7.47 0.83
CA ALA A 34 12.55 6.29 0.04
C ALA A 34 12.43 6.62 -1.45
N LEU A 35 11.78 7.74 -1.80
CA LEU A 35 11.68 8.22 -3.18
C LEU A 35 13.05 8.53 -3.77
N ALA A 36 13.90 9.27 -3.04
CA ALA A 36 15.25 9.58 -3.49
C ALA A 36 16.14 8.34 -3.64
N ALA A 37 15.95 7.31 -2.81
CA ALA A 37 16.64 6.04 -2.95
C ALA A 37 16.16 5.27 -4.20
N ASN A 38 14.85 5.29 -4.48
CA ASN A 38 14.28 4.67 -5.68
C ASN A 38 14.83 5.32 -6.95
N GLU A 39 14.86 6.66 -6.99
CA GLU A 39 15.40 7.43 -8.12
C GLU A 39 16.88 7.10 -8.39
N ARG A 40 17.72 7.04 -7.35
CA ARG A 40 19.12 6.59 -7.49
C ARG A 40 19.21 5.18 -8.06
N GLY A 41 18.41 4.24 -7.53
CA GLY A 41 18.38 2.87 -8.04
C GLY A 41 17.85 2.75 -9.47
N LEU A 42 17.08 3.73 -9.96
CA LEU A 42 16.68 3.82 -11.36
C LEU A 42 17.83 4.35 -12.23
N LEU A 43 18.52 5.39 -11.78
CA LEU A 43 19.71 5.92 -12.47
C LEU A 43 20.78 4.84 -12.64
N ASP A 44 21.07 4.07 -11.60
CA ASP A 44 22.04 2.97 -11.66
C ASP A 44 21.66 1.93 -12.74
N LYS A 45 20.37 1.64 -12.91
CA LYS A 45 19.90 0.72 -13.96
C LYS A 45 20.07 1.30 -15.36
N ILE A 46 19.87 2.60 -15.52
CA ILE A 46 20.07 3.29 -16.79
C ILE A 46 21.56 3.28 -17.14
N ASP A 47 22.43 3.59 -16.18
CA ASP A 47 23.89 3.56 -16.37
C ASP A 47 24.37 2.16 -16.75
N ASP A 48 23.84 1.11 -16.10
CA ASP A 48 24.13 -0.26 -16.46
C ASP A 48 23.62 -0.65 -17.85
N ALA A 49 22.46 -0.14 -18.27
CA ALA A 49 21.95 -0.34 -19.62
C ALA A 49 22.85 0.32 -20.66
N LEU A 50 23.31 1.55 -20.41
CA LEU A 50 24.27 2.24 -21.27
C LEU A 50 25.58 1.46 -21.41
N ARG A 51 26.13 0.91 -20.31
CA ARG A 51 27.32 0.04 -20.37
C ARG A 51 27.09 -1.19 -21.23
N THR A 52 25.93 -1.83 -21.15
CA THR A 52 25.64 -3.01 -21.97
C THR A 52 25.51 -2.69 -23.46
N ILE A 53 25.14 -1.45 -23.81
CA ILE A 53 25.16 -0.94 -25.19
C ILE A 53 26.60 -0.82 -25.68
N ASP A 54 27.48 -0.21 -24.87
CA ASP A 54 28.90 -0.07 -25.20
C ASP A 54 29.59 -1.45 -25.36
N ASP A 55 29.22 -2.42 -24.53
CA ASP A 55 29.72 -3.80 -24.59
C ASP A 55 29.09 -4.63 -25.73
N GLY A 56 28.06 -4.10 -26.42
CA GLY A 56 27.34 -4.80 -27.49
C GLY A 56 26.46 -5.96 -27.01
N SER A 57 26.19 -6.06 -25.71
CA SER A 57 25.35 -7.10 -25.09
C SER A 57 23.93 -6.63 -24.79
N TYR A 58 23.58 -5.40 -25.17
CA TYR A 58 22.27 -4.82 -24.98
C TYR A 58 21.16 -5.67 -25.61
N GLY A 59 20.04 -5.78 -24.87
CA GLY A 59 18.90 -6.58 -25.29
C GLY A 59 19.07 -8.09 -25.07
N LYS A 60 20.08 -8.54 -24.33
CA LYS A 60 20.20 -9.94 -23.89
C LYS A 60 19.89 -10.08 -22.40
N CYS A 61 19.10 -11.10 -22.06
CA CYS A 61 18.76 -11.41 -20.69
C CYS A 61 20.00 -11.90 -19.92
N LYS A 62 20.31 -11.29 -18.76
CA LYS A 62 21.46 -11.69 -17.93
C LYS A 62 21.35 -13.11 -17.35
N THR A 63 20.14 -13.62 -17.13
CA THR A 63 19.93 -14.94 -16.48
C THR A 63 20.07 -16.10 -17.45
N TRP A 64 19.46 -16.02 -18.64
CA TRP A 64 19.42 -17.12 -19.61
C TRP A 64 20.09 -16.81 -20.96
N GLY A 65 20.54 -15.58 -21.18
CA GLY A 65 21.21 -15.17 -22.43
C GLY A 65 20.29 -15.09 -23.65
N LYS A 66 18.98 -15.28 -23.50
CA LYS A 66 17.98 -15.09 -24.56
C LYS A 66 17.81 -13.61 -24.90
N ASP A 67 17.40 -13.32 -26.12
CA ASP A 67 17.07 -11.94 -26.53
C ASP A 67 15.79 -11.45 -25.82
N ILE A 68 15.80 -10.19 -25.41
CA ILE A 68 14.68 -9.48 -24.79
C ILE A 68 13.81 -8.91 -25.92
N ASP A 69 12.49 -9.02 -25.75
CA ASP A 69 11.53 -8.49 -26.71
C ASP A 69 11.76 -6.99 -26.97
N LYS A 70 11.69 -6.59 -28.24
CA LYS A 70 11.93 -5.21 -28.66
C LYS A 70 10.86 -4.27 -28.11
N GLU A 71 9.60 -4.69 -28.12
CA GLU A 71 8.49 -3.89 -27.57
C GLU A 71 8.73 -3.58 -26.08
N ARG A 72 9.32 -4.53 -25.34
CA ARG A 72 9.69 -4.34 -23.94
C ARG A 72 10.82 -3.34 -23.77
N LEU A 73 11.84 -3.37 -24.63
CA LEU A 73 12.97 -2.42 -24.58
C LEU A 73 12.57 -1.02 -25.03
N GLU A 74 11.58 -0.90 -25.92
CA GLU A 74 11.00 0.39 -26.31
C GLU A 74 10.25 1.05 -25.15
N PHE A 75 9.52 0.26 -24.37
CA PHE A 75 8.81 0.75 -23.19
C PHE A 75 9.70 0.91 -21.94
N LEU A 76 10.61 -0.04 -21.72
CA LEU A 76 11.51 -0.13 -20.57
C LEU A 76 12.96 -0.38 -21.05
N PRO A 77 13.68 0.68 -21.45
CA PRO A 77 15.01 0.54 -22.05
C PRO A 77 16.09 0.04 -21.07
N TYR A 78 15.86 0.18 -19.76
CA TYR A 78 16.76 -0.32 -18.72
C TYR A 78 16.45 -1.77 -18.27
N ALA A 79 15.62 -2.51 -19.02
CA ALA A 79 15.24 -3.88 -18.68
C ALA A 79 16.42 -4.85 -18.84
N VAL A 80 16.82 -5.48 -17.73
CA VAL A 80 17.97 -6.41 -17.67
C VAL A 80 17.58 -7.86 -18.01
N ASN A 81 16.32 -8.21 -17.80
CA ASN A 81 15.81 -9.58 -17.88
C ASN A 81 14.61 -9.70 -18.83
N CYS A 82 14.46 -10.87 -19.44
CA CYS A 82 13.24 -11.23 -20.17
C CYS A 82 12.04 -11.38 -19.22
N ILE A 83 10.83 -11.39 -19.77
CA ILE A 83 9.57 -11.45 -18.99
C ILE A 83 9.55 -12.69 -18.08
N GLU A 84 9.81 -13.86 -18.64
CA GLU A 84 9.87 -15.13 -17.89
C GLU A 84 10.84 -15.07 -16.68
N CYS A 85 12.04 -14.50 -16.85
CA CYS A 85 12.99 -14.31 -15.75
C CYS A 85 12.53 -13.25 -14.75
N GLN A 86 11.94 -12.17 -15.25
CA GLN A 86 11.43 -11.10 -14.43
C GLN A 86 10.27 -11.57 -13.57
N ASP A 87 9.43 -12.48 -14.07
CA ASP A 87 8.31 -13.09 -13.37
C ASP A 87 8.78 -13.99 -12.23
N VAL A 88 9.86 -14.76 -12.43
CA VAL A 88 10.46 -15.53 -11.33
C VAL A 88 10.98 -14.59 -10.24
N VAL A 89 11.67 -13.51 -10.62
CA VAL A 89 12.22 -12.54 -9.66
C VAL A 89 11.12 -11.74 -8.95
N SER A 90 10.01 -11.43 -9.64
CA SER A 90 8.88 -10.69 -9.08
C SER A 90 7.95 -11.58 -8.25
N ALA A 91 7.80 -12.86 -8.59
CA ALA A 91 7.12 -13.85 -7.77
C ALA A 91 7.86 -14.06 -6.44
N VAL A 92 9.19 -13.99 -6.47
CA VAL A 92 10.04 -13.94 -5.28
C VAL A 92 9.83 -12.63 -4.49
N LYS A 93 9.10 -11.62 -4.97
CA LYS A 93 8.73 -10.43 -4.17
C LYS A 93 7.34 -10.47 -3.53
N THR A 94 6.63 -11.59 -3.61
CA THR A 94 5.35 -11.76 -2.90
C THR A 94 5.44 -12.62 -1.64
N TYR A 95 6.63 -13.03 -1.18
CA TYR A 95 6.78 -13.65 0.16
C TYR A 95 6.74 -12.64 1.31
N ASN A 96 5.82 -11.68 1.25
CA ASN A 96 5.36 -10.97 2.44
C ASN A 96 3.86 -10.65 2.37
N SER A 97 3.09 -11.35 1.53
CA SER A 97 1.63 -11.39 1.69
C SER A 97 1.23 -11.94 3.07
N ASN A 98 2.12 -12.72 3.71
CA ASN A 98 1.95 -13.27 5.06
C ASN A 98 2.98 -12.74 6.08
N LYS A 99 3.42 -11.49 5.97
CA LYS A 99 4.06 -10.82 7.12
C LYS A 99 3.38 -9.51 7.42
N ARG A 100 2.08 -9.66 7.72
CA ARG A 100 1.53 -8.91 8.84
C ARG A 100 2.37 -9.26 10.07
N VAL A 101 2.45 -8.30 11.00
CA VAL A 101 3.40 -8.37 12.13
C VAL A 101 3.26 -9.69 12.90
N VAL A 102 4.30 -10.14 13.61
CA VAL A 102 4.31 -11.48 14.27
C VAL A 102 3.11 -11.67 15.22
N GLU A 103 2.59 -10.57 15.75
CA GLU A 103 1.41 -10.46 16.57
C GLU A 103 0.17 -11.01 15.87
N GLU A 104 0.05 -10.90 14.55
CA GLU A 104 -1.08 -11.49 13.80
C GLU A 104 -1.05 -13.02 13.81
N SER A 105 0.14 -13.64 13.88
CA SER A 105 0.22 -15.10 14.02
C SER A 105 -0.32 -15.62 15.35
N VAL A 106 -0.31 -14.75 16.38
CA VAL A 106 -0.77 -15.07 17.74
C VAL A 106 -2.21 -14.63 17.95
N ILE A 107 -2.58 -13.46 17.45
CA ILE A 107 -3.89 -12.83 17.62
C ILE A 107 -4.90 -13.35 16.57
N GLY A 108 -4.42 -14.02 15.52
CA GLY A 108 -5.23 -14.30 14.32
C GLY A 108 -5.56 -13.01 13.59
N THR A 109 -6.22 -13.12 12.43
CA THR A 109 -6.78 -11.94 11.76
C THR A 109 -7.86 -11.32 12.65
N PRO A 110 -7.65 -10.12 13.22
CA PRO A 110 -8.66 -9.49 14.06
C PRO A 110 -9.90 -9.27 13.20
N PHE A 111 -11.07 -9.66 13.71
CA PHE A 111 -12.38 -9.48 13.07
C PHE A 111 -12.66 -10.33 11.81
N VAL A 112 -11.86 -11.34 11.47
CA VAL A 112 -12.16 -12.26 10.33
C VAL A 112 -12.59 -13.65 10.79
N HIS A 113 -12.46 -13.98 12.08
CA HIS A 113 -12.99 -15.22 12.64
C HIS A 113 -14.39 -15.05 13.25
N ARG A 114 -15.37 -14.58 12.45
CA ARG A 114 -16.78 -14.98 12.59
C ARG A 114 -17.73 -14.62 11.46
N ALA A 115 -17.23 -14.21 10.28
CA ALA A 115 -18.08 -14.14 9.09
C ALA A 115 -18.34 -15.55 8.54
N GLY A 116 -19.22 -16.34 9.18
CA GLY A 116 -19.75 -17.58 8.62
C GLY A 116 -19.62 -18.87 9.44
N GLN A 117 -19.22 -18.80 10.70
CA GLN A 117 -19.36 -19.93 11.65
C GLN A 117 -20.23 -19.50 12.84
N HIS A 118 -21.45 -19.09 12.54
CA HIS A 118 -22.54 -19.26 13.49
C HIS A 118 -23.26 -20.54 13.09
N ASP A 119 -23.22 -21.55 13.96
CA ASP A 119 -24.28 -22.56 13.94
C ASP A 119 -25.57 -21.77 14.12
N LYS A 120 -26.50 -21.86 13.17
CA LYS A 120 -27.77 -21.11 13.18
C LYS A 120 -28.67 -21.48 14.37
N ASP A 121 -28.22 -22.42 15.20
CA ASP A 121 -28.91 -22.99 16.34
C ASP A 121 -28.37 -22.46 17.69
N GLU A 122 -27.33 -21.62 17.71
CA GLU A 122 -26.88 -20.93 18.92
C GLU A 122 -27.64 -19.60 19.12
N VAL A 123 -28.51 -19.56 20.13
CA VAL A 123 -29.22 -18.35 20.61
C VAL A 123 -28.39 -17.52 21.61
N GLY A 124 -27.06 -17.67 21.59
CA GLY A 124 -26.15 -16.95 22.48
C GLY A 124 -25.82 -15.55 21.96
N PHE A 125 -25.57 -14.62 22.89
CA PHE A 125 -25.18 -13.23 22.57
C PHE A 125 -23.90 -13.21 21.74
N ASP A 126 -23.97 -12.73 20.51
CA ASP A 126 -22.85 -12.75 19.56
C ASP A 126 -22.26 -11.37 19.23
N GLU A 127 -21.36 -11.35 18.24
CA GLU A 127 -20.71 -10.11 17.82
C GLU A 127 -21.73 -9.12 17.22
N GLU A 128 -22.72 -9.60 16.47
CA GLU A 128 -23.77 -8.77 15.89
C GLU A 128 -24.69 -8.20 16.98
N ASP A 129 -25.05 -9.01 17.97
CA ASP A 129 -25.83 -8.59 19.14
C ASP A 129 -25.14 -7.47 19.92
N SER A 130 -23.81 -7.51 20.02
CA SER A 130 -23.04 -6.47 20.70
C SER A 130 -23.18 -5.10 20.03
N TYR A 131 -23.16 -5.06 18.70
CA TYR A 131 -23.37 -3.83 17.93
C TYR A 131 -24.83 -3.36 17.97
N GLN A 132 -25.80 -4.27 17.86
CA GLN A 132 -27.23 -3.94 17.96
C GLN A 132 -27.59 -3.38 19.34
N ALA A 133 -27.01 -3.91 20.42
CA ALA A 133 -27.26 -3.44 21.78
C ALA A 133 -26.76 -2.00 22.00
N VAL A 134 -25.56 -1.68 21.52
CA VAL A 134 -25.01 -0.31 21.60
C VAL A 134 -25.80 0.65 20.71
N GLY A 135 -26.19 0.22 19.50
CA GLY A 135 -27.06 0.99 18.61
C GLY A 135 -28.38 1.38 19.29
N ARG A 136 -29.08 0.39 19.86
CA ARG A 136 -30.33 0.63 20.63
C ARG A 136 -30.14 1.50 21.87
N PHE A 137 -28.99 1.42 22.52
CA PHE A 137 -28.69 2.29 23.65
C PHE A 137 -28.52 3.76 23.22
N ASN A 138 -27.95 3.97 22.04
CA ASN A 138 -27.71 5.30 21.48
C ASN A 138 -28.93 5.87 20.74
N GLU A 139 -29.98 5.08 20.49
CA GLU A 139 -31.24 5.56 19.92
C GLU A 139 -31.92 6.60 20.85
N ILE A 140 -32.04 7.82 20.36
CA ILE A 140 -32.75 8.89 21.06
C ILE A 140 -34.25 8.71 20.77
N ARG A 141 -35.02 8.31 21.79
CA ARG A 141 -36.48 8.14 21.65
C ARG A 141 -37.16 9.45 21.27
N ASN A 142 -38.13 9.36 20.35
CA ASN A 142 -38.98 10.46 19.86
C ASN A 142 -38.26 11.52 19.01
N VAL A 143 -37.23 11.13 18.26
CA VAL A 143 -36.68 11.96 17.19
C VAL A 143 -37.11 11.34 15.86
N ALA A 144 -37.67 12.15 14.96
CA ALA A 144 -37.93 11.71 13.59
C ALA A 144 -36.58 11.46 12.92
N GLU A 145 -36.30 10.20 12.60
CA GLU A 145 -35.13 9.80 11.84
C GLU A 145 -35.25 10.43 10.45
N TYR A 146 -34.34 11.34 10.11
CA TYR A 146 -34.30 11.95 8.79
C TYR A 146 -33.62 10.96 7.85
N ASP A 147 -34.42 10.15 7.14
CA ASP A 147 -33.96 9.32 6.03
C ASP A 147 -33.44 10.23 4.91
N TYR A 148 -32.13 10.22 4.69
CA TYR A 148 -31.50 10.84 3.52
C TYR A 148 -31.64 9.93 2.30
N ASP A 149 -32.86 9.58 1.93
CA ASP A 149 -33.17 8.95 0.64
C ASP A 149 -33.85 9.97 -0.29
N GLU A 150 -33.11 11.02 -0.65
CA GLU A 150 -33.48 11.98 -1.71
C GLU A 150 -32.81 11.59 -3.03
N ASP A 151 -33.17 10.43 -3.57
CA ASP A 151 -32.93 10.11 -4.99
C ASP A 151 -34.19 9.39 -5.55
N LYS A 152 -35.28 10.15 -5.71
CA LYS A 152 -36.39 9.75 -6.57
C LYS A 152 -36.69 10.87 -7.56
N ASP A 153 -35.99 10.80 -8.69
CA ASP A 153 -36.41 11.16 -10.04
C ASP A 153 -37.55 12.20 -10.17
N ASP A 154 -37.20 13.48 -10.13
CA ASP A 154 -38.01 14.54 -10.72
C ASP A 154 -37.76 14.58 -12.24
N ASN A 155 -38.48 13.75 -12.98
CA ASN A 155 -38.61 13.92 -14.44
C ASN A 155 -39.98 14.55 -14.74
N ASP A 156 -40.06 15.88 -14.62
CA ASP A 156 -41.13 16.68 -15.23
C ASP A 156 -40.57 18.03 -15.70
N TYR A 157 -40.08 18.05 -16.94
CA TYR A 157 -39.92 19.30 -17.70
C TYR A 157 -40.98 19.34 -18.79
N VAL A 158 -41.97 20.21 -18.58
CA VAL A 158 -42.82 20.80 -19.62
C VAL A 158 -42.02 21.81 -20.44
#